data_AF-A0A2H0V697-F1
#
_entry.id   AF-A0A2H0V697-F1
#
_cell.length_a   1.000
_cell.length_b   1.000
_cell.length_c   1.000
_cell.angle_alpha   90.00
_cell.angle_beta   90.00
_cell.angle_gamma   90.00
#
_symmetry.space_group_name_H-M   'P 1'
#
loop_
_entity.id
_entity.type
_entity.pdbx_description
1 polymer ?
#
loop_
_entity_poly.entity_id
_entity_poly.type
_entity_poly.pdbx_seq_one_letter_code
_entity_poly.pdbx_strand_id
1 'polypeptide(L)'
;MIDAISDLVEEQKSKPWTKKQCNEWASKAGIYEPWTYADNSLVFPNGKIETKFSLDFWPNKISELPEGLTRINGVLDLNGQDIETLPSSLQYIGGALTLDNTKVKKWPPNFQYIKRNLYIRNCPIQLPPNIKNIVKGKIVRE
;
A
#
# COMPACT_ATOMS: atom_id res chain seq x y z
N MET A 1 9.89 -20.62 -31.81
CA MET A 1 9.13 -21.17 -30.67
C MET A 1 9.83 -20.79 -29.36
N ILE A 2 10.06 -19.49 -29.14
CA ILE A 2 10.64 -18.93 -27.90
C ILE A 2 9.76 -17.76 -27.39
N ASP A 3 8.92 -17.18 -28.25
CA ASP A 3 8.08 -16.03 -27.90
C ASP A 3 6.92 -16.34 -26.93
N ALA A 4 6.46 -17.60 -26.86
CA ALA A 4 5.34 -17.97 -25.98
C ALA A 4 5.72 -18.00 -24.48
N ILE A 5 7.01 -18.10 -24.14
CA ILE A 5 7.46 -18.14 -22.73
C ILE A 5 7.63 -16.71 -22.18
N SER A 6 7.99 -15.75 -23.04
CA SER A 6 8.03 -14.32 -22.70
C SER A 6 6.68 -13.82 -22.17
N ASP A 7 5.60 -14.19 -22.86
CA ASP A 7 4.25 -13.76 -22.53
C ASP A 7 3.66 -14.50 -21.31
N LEU A 8 4.21 -15.68 -20.96
CA LEU A 8 3.82 -16.44 -19.77
C LEU A 8 4.54 -15.99 -18.48
N VAL A 9 5.60 -15.17 -18.62
CA VAL A 9 6.28 -14.46 -17.51
C VAL A 9 5.80 -13.01 -17.40
N GLU A 10 4.72 -12.65 -18.11
CA GLU A 10 3.86 -11.53 -17.73
C GLU A 10 3.02 -11.95 -16.51
N GLU A 11 3.75 -12.18 -15.42
CA GLU A 11 3.29 -12.49 -14.07
C GLU A 11 1.99 -11.74 -13.80
N GLN A 12 0.93 -12.46 -13.38
CA GLN A 12 -0.43 -11.98 -13.14
C GLN A 12 -0.49 -10.72 -12.26
N LYS A 13 -0.13 -9.56 -12.82
CA LYS A 13 -0.27 -8.26 -12.18
C LYS A 13 -1.75 -7.97 -12.23
N SER A 14 -2.40 -8.14 -11.09
CA SER A 14 -3.80 -7.77 -10.90
C SER A 14 -4.02 -6.35 -11.44
N LYS A 15 -5.00 -6.23 -12.32
CA LYS A 15 -5.33 -4.96 -12.98
C LYS A 15 -5.58 -3.87 -11.92
N PRO A 16 -5.02 -2.65 -12.09
CA PRO A 16 -5.33 -1.52 -11.21
C PRO A 16 -6.83 -1.33 -11.03
N TRP A 17 -7.25 -1.05 -9.81
CA TRP A 17 -8.64 -0.77 -9.51
C TRP A 17 -9.11 0.48 -10.24
N THR A 18 -10.35 0.42 -10.72
CA THR A 18 -11.05 1.57 -11.26
C THR A 18 -11.43 2.54 -10.15
N LYS A 19 -11.71 3.80 -10.51
CA LYS A 19 -12.26 4.79 -9.59
C LYS A 19 -13.52 4.28 -8.85
N LYS A 20 -14.39 3.55 -9.53
CA LYS A 20 -15.58 2.94 -8.93
C LYS A 20 -15.22 1.92 -7.84
N GLN A 21 -14.25 1.04 -8.10
CA GLN A 21 -13.79 0.07 -7.10
C GLN A 21 -13.14 0.75 -5.89
N CYS A 22 -12.36 1.82 -6.10
CA CYS A 22 -11.81 2.61 -5.01
C CYS A 22 -12.90 3.26 -4.15
N ASN A 23 -13.99 3.75 -4.76
CA ASN A 23 -15.13 4.27 -4.02
C ASN A 23 -15.77 3.14 -3.18
N GLU A 24 -16.10 2.01 -3.80
CA GLU A 24 -16.69 0.86 -3.10
C GLU A 24 -15.82 0.38 -1.92
N TRP A 25 -14.50 0.35 -2.11
CA TRP A 25 -13.54 0.08 -1.05
C TRP A 25 -13.59 1.12 0.07
N ALA A 26 -13.59 2.42 -0.26
CA ALA A 26 -13.65 3.47 0.76
C ALA A 26 -14.92 3.37 1.61
N SER A 27 -16.05 3.00 0.99
CA SER A 27 -17.29 2.67 1.71
C SER A 27 -17.13 1.49 2.66
N LYS A 28 -16.55 0.38 2.18
CA LYS A 28 -16.32 -0.82 3.01
C LYS A 28 -15.33 -0.56 4.14
N ALA A 29 -14.35 0.31 3.91
CA ALA A 29 -13.39 0.76 4.90
C ALA A 29 -13.99 1.71 5.95
N GLY A 30 -15.28 2.05 5.83
CA GLY A 30 -15.99 2.92 6.76
C GLY A 30 -15.49 4.37 6.75
N ILE A 31 -14.84 4.79 5.66
CA ILE A 31 -14.40 6.17 5.50
C ILE A 31 -15.65 7.07 5.41
N TYR A 32 -15.72 8.10 6.25
CA TYR A 32 -16.80 9.07 6.23
C TYR A 32 -16.86 9.80 4.88
N GLU A 33 -18.05 9.91 4.31
CA GLU A 33 -18.27 10.51 2.97
C GLU A 33 -17.32 9.90 1.92
N PRO A 34 -17.39 8.58 1.67
CA PRO A 34 -16.35 7.87 0.96
C PRO A 34 -16.16 8.36 -0.48
N TRP A 35 -17.21 8.91 -1.11
CA TRP A 35 -17.14 9.41 -2.49
C TRP A 35 -16.41 10.75 -2.52
N THR A 36 -16.75 11.64 -1.58
CA THR A 36 -16.02 12.89 -1.35
C THR A 36 -14.57 12.62 -0.99
N TYR A 37 -14.32 11.62 -0.16
CA TYR A 37 -12.97 11.21 0.19
C TYR A 37 -12.19 10.74 -1.04
N ALA A 38 -12.71 9.79 -1.82
CA ALA A 38 -12.00 9.25 -2.96
C ALA A 38 -11.75 10.30 -4.05
N ASP A 39 -12.74 11.18 -4.30
CA ASP A 39 -12.60 12.28 -5.26
C ASP A 39 -11.54 13.31 -4.83
N ASN A 40 -11.46 13.61 -3.54
CA ASN A 40 -10.53 14.62 -3.03
C ASN A 40 -9.15 14.05 -2.72
N SER A 41 -9.08 12.78 -2.33
CA SER A 41 -7.87 12.16 -1.75
C SER A 41 -7.18 11.21 -2.70
N LEU A 42 -7.86 10.63 -3.70
CA LEU A 42 -7.25 9.78 -4.70
C LEU A 42 -7.06 10.52 -6.01
N VAL A 43 -5.96 10.25 -6.69
CA VAL A 43 -5.70 10.69 -8.06
C VAL A 43 -5.35 9.48 -8.92
N PHE A 44 -5.70 9.55 -10.20
CA PHE A 44 -5.58 8.44 -11.14
C PHE A 44 -4.65 8.74 -12.32
N PRO A 45 -3.36 9.06 -12.08
CA PRO A 45 -2.45 9.42 -13.16
C PRO A 45 -2.07 8.18 -13.98
N ASN A 46 -2.31 8.22 -15.29
CA ASN A 46 -1.85 7.19 -16.24
C ASN A 46 -2.19 5.75 -15.80
N GLY A 47 -3.41 5.53 -15.30
CA GLY A 47 -3.89 4.20 -14.87
C GLY A 47 -3.32 3.71 -13.54
N LYS A 48 -2.63 4.55 -12.78
CA LYS A 48 -2.18 4.28 -11.40
C LYS A 48 -3.15 4.91 -10.40
N ILE A 49 -3.00 4.54 -9.14
CA ILE A 49 -3.68 5.18 -8.01
C ILE A 49 -2.62 5.81 -7.12
N GLU A 50 -2.84 7.05 -6.71
CA GLU A 50 -2.03 7.73 -5.70
C GLU A 50 -2.92 8.46 -4.70
N THR A 51 -2.47 8.60 -3.46
CA THR A 51 -3.15 9.42 -2.46
C THR A 51 -2.53 10.82 -2.37
N LYS A 52 -3.36 11.85 -2.25
CA LYS A 52 -2.91 13.22 -1.94
C LYS A 52 -2.46 13.35 -0.48
N PHE A 53 -3.07 12.57 0.42
CA PHE A 53 -2.90 12.67 1.87
C PHE A 53 -2.60 11.31 2.52
N SER A 54 -2.59 11.27 3.85
CA SER A 54 -2.42 10.05 4.64
C SER A 54 -3.64 9.11 4.51
N LEU A 55 -3.40 7.82 4.73
CA LEU A 55 -4.42 6.79 4.92
C LEU A 55 -4.42 6.38 6.40
N ASP A 56 -5.54 6.63 7.07
CA ASP A 56 -5.86 6.17 8.42
C ASP A 56 -7.28 5.60 8.38
N PHE A 57 -7.46 4.48 9.07
CA PHE A 57 -8.69 3.69 9.04
C PHE A 57 -9.34 3.52 10.41
N TRP A 58 -8.80 4.14 11.47
CA TRP A 58 -9.43 4.05 12.79
C TRP A 58 -10.81 4.75 12.81
N PRO A 59 -11.86 4.15 13.42
CA PRO A 59 -11.90 2.89 14.19
C PRO A 59 -12.21 1.64 13.35
N ASN A 60 -12.32 1.76 12.03
CA ASN A 60 -12.71 0.68 11.13
C ASN A 60 -11.60 -0.34 10.90
N LYS A 61 -12.01 -1.52 10.42
CA LYS A 61 -11.12 -2.60 10.02
C LYS A 61 -11.09 -2.74 8.50
N ILE A 62 -9.90 -2.86 7.95
CA ILE A 62 -9.66 -3.18 6.54
C ILE A 62 -8.77 -4.41 6.40
N SER A 63 -8.95 -5.13 5.29
CA SER A 63 -8.17 -6.32 4.93
C SER A 63 -7.35 -6.15 3.65
N GLU A 64 -7.63 -5.11 2.86
CA GLU A 64 -6.95 -4.84 1.60
C GLU A 64 -6.84 -3.33 1.31
N LEU A 65 -5.86 -2.98 0.47
CA LEU A 65 -5.69 -1.66 -0.12
C LEU A 65 -5.94 -1.76 -1.63
N PRO A 66 -6.22 -0.63 -2.32
CA PRO A 66 -6.44 -0.65 -3.75
C PRO A 66 -5.26 -1.21 -4.54
N GLU A 67 -5.51 -2.23 -5.36
CA GLU A 67 -4.50 -2.67 -6.31
C GLU A 67 -4.27 -1.60 -7.38
N GLY A 68 -3.01 -1.35 -7.73
CA GLY A 68 -2.63 -0.20 -8.54
C GLY A 68 -2.33 1.05 -7.70
N LEU A 69 -2.47 1.00 -6.36
CA LEU A 69 -1.91 2.00 -5.46
C LEU A 69 -0.39 1.99 -5.56
N THR A 70 0.17 3.09 -6.06
CA THR A 70 1.61 3.22 -6.30
C THR A 70 2.29 4.18 -5.32
N ARG A 71 1.57 5.20 -4.86
CA ARG A 71 2.11 6.28 -4.02
C ARG A 71 1.12 6.70 -2.96
N ILE A 72 1.63 6.86 -1.74
CA ILE A 72 0.93 7.54 -0.65
C ILE A 72 1.73 8.79 -0.30
N ASN A 73 1.15 9.98 -0.46
CA ASN A 73 1.88 11.23 -0.17
C ASN A 73 2.05 11.49 1.33
N GLY A 74 1.15 10.94 2.16
CA GLY A 74 1.18 11.04 3.61
C GLY A 74 1.67 9.78 4.32
N VAL A 75 1.17 9.60 5.54
CA VAL A 75 1.37 8.40 6.37
C VAL A 75 0.45 7.28 5.90
N LEU A 76 0.93 6.04 5.97
CA LEU A 76 0.09 4.85 5.89
C LEU A 76 0.07 4.19 7.27
N ASP A 77 -1.05 4.28 7.97
CA ASP A 77 -1.25 3.60 9.25
C ASP A 77 -2.15 2.37 9.07
N LEU A 78 -1.56 1.20 9.26
CA LEU A 78 -2.25 -0.09 9.23
C LEU A 78 -2.17 -0.81 10.58
N ASN A 79 -1.89 -0.09 11.67
CA ASN A 79 -1.74 -0.68 12.99
C ASN A 79 -2.95 -1.55 13.38
N GLY A 80 -2.70 -2.83 13.64
CA GLY A 80 -3.70 -3.81 14.05
C GLY A 80 -4.77 -4.09 12.99
N GLN A 81 -4.56 -3.72 11.72
CA GLN A 81 -5.46 -4.04 10.62
C GLN A 81 -5.27 -5.50 10.16
N ASP A 82 -6.32 -6.10 9.61
CA ASP A 82 -6.33 -7.50 9.14
C ASP A 82 -5.72 -7.64 7.73
N ILE A 83 -4.60 -6.95 7.51
CA ILE A 83 -3.88 -6.94 6.23
C ILE A 83 -2.79 -8.00 6.22
N GLU A 84 -2.79 -8.80 5.16
CA GLU A 84 -1.77 -9.84 4.90
C GLU A 84 -0.79 -9.46 3.78
N THR A 85 -1.21 -8.57 2.87
CA THR A 85 -0.42 -8.13 1.71
C THR A 85 -0.58 -6.65 1.44
N LEU A 86 0.53 -5.99 1.08
CA LEU A 86 0.50 -4.66 0.49
C LEU A 86 0.30 -4.77 -1.04
N PRO A 87 -0.28 -3.77 -1.71
CA PRO A 87 -0.43 -3.76 -3.16
C PRO A 87 0.92 -3.98 -3.84
N SER A 88 0.97 -4.90 -4.81
CA SER A 88 2.21 -5.24 -5.52
C SER A 88 2.83 -4.03 -6.25
N SER A 89 1.97 -3.08 -6.59
CA SER A 89 2.27 -1.82 -7.25
C SER A 89 2.80 -0.73 -6.31
N LEU A 90 2.75 -0.88 -4.99
CA LEU A 90 3.11 0.17 -4.04
C LEU A 90 4.62 0.41 -4.04
N GLN A 91 5.04 1.66 -4.26
CA GLN A 91 6.46 2.02 -4.42
C GLN A 91 6.92 3.07 -3.41
N TYR A 92 6.04 3.98 -3.01
CA TYR A 92 6.42 5.20 -2.30
C TYR A 92 5.47 5.57 -1.17
N ILE A 93 6.04 5.92 -0.02
CA ILE A 93 5.33 6.51 1.13
C ILE A 93 6.03 7.81 1.55
N GLY A 94 5.31 8.92 1.44
CA GLY A 94 5.81 10.26 1.76
C GLY A 94 5.84 10.59 3.25
N GLY A 95 5.23 9.73 4.08
CA GLY A 95 5.23 9.81 5.54
C GLY A 95 5.91 8.60 6.19
N ALA A 96 5.32 8.17 7.30
CA ALA A 96 5.69 6.93 7.99
C ALA A 96 4.84 5.76 7.46
N LEU A 97 5.34 4.55 7.64
CA LEU A 97 4.59 3.31 7.44
C LEU A 97 4.47 2.58 8.78
N THR A 98 3.25 2.35 9.23
CA THR A 98 2.97 1.57 10.42
C THR A 98 2.29 0.26 10.03
N LEU A 99 2.96 -0.86 10.29
CA LEU A 99 2.46 -2.23 10.10
C LEU A 99 2.40 -2.99 11.43
N ASP A 100 2.48 -2.28 12.56
CA ASP A 100 2.43 -2.88 13.88
C ASP A 100 1.19 -3.79 14.00
N ASN A 101 1.36 -5.00 14.55
CA ASN A 101 0.30 -5.98 14.74
C ASN A 101 -0.47 -6.40 13.46
N THR A 102 0.16 -6.33 12.29
CA THR A 102 -0.39 -6.85 11.03
C THR A 102 0.19 -8.23 10.69
N LYS A 103 -0.39 -8.91 9.69
CA LYS A 103 0.07 -10.23 9.20
C LYS A 103 0.90 -10.12 7.92
N VAL A 104 1.36 -8.93 7.55
CA VAL A 104 2.15 -8.70 6.33
C VAL A 104 3.46 -9.47 6.38
N LYS A 105 3.75 -10.26 5.34
CA LYS A 105 4.95 -11.11 5.28
C LYS A 105 6.03 -10.63 4.31
N LYS A 106 5.61 -9.94 3.24
CA LYS A 106 6.50 -9.58 2.12
C LYS A 106 6.31 -8.12 1.72
N TRP A 107 7.39 -7.52 1.23
CA TRP A 107 7.36 -6.20 0.61
C TRP A 107 6.85 -6.29 -0.83
N PRO A 108 6.22 -5.22 -1.35
CA PRO A 108 6.04 -5.07 -2.79
C PRO A 108 7.40 -5.15 -3.49
N PRO A 109 7.50 -5.87 -4.63
CA PRO A 109 8.79 -6.15 -5.29
C PRO A 109 9.51 -4.86 -5.74
N ASN A 110 8.76 -3.80 -6.03
CA ASN A 110 9.28 -2.51 -6.48
C ASN A 110 9.16 -1.43 -5.40
N PHE A 111 9.13 -1.80 -4.11
CA PHE A 111 9.05 -0.82 -3.03
C PHE A 111 10.38 -0.06 -2.87
N GLN A 112 10.33 1.27 -2.97
CA GLN A 112 11.54 2.09 -3.12
C GLN A 112 11.80 3.05 -1.97
N TYR A 113 10.76 3.55 -1.30
CA TYR A 113 10.94 4.72 -0.45
C TYR A 113 9.91 4.89 0.68
N ILE A 114 10.40 5.16 1.88
CA ILE A 114 9.65 5.69 3.04
C ILE A 114 10.39 6.94 3.54
N LYS A 115 9.71 8.10 3.51
CA LYS A 115 10.33 9.39 3.90
C LYS A 115 10.67 9.47 5.38
N ARG A 116 9.87 8.84 6.24
CA ARG A 116 10.03 8.89 7.69
C ARG A 116 10.31 7.49 8.25
N ASN A 117 9.60 7.12 9.29
CA ASN A 117 9.87 5.90 10.07
C ASN A 117 9.07 4.72 9.52
N LEU A 118 9.59 3.52 9.80
CA LEU A 118 8.93 2.25 9.60
C LEU A 118 8.68 1.61 10.97
N TYR A 119 7.44 1.24 11.26
CA TYR A 119 7.04 0.52 12.47
C TYR A 119 6.49 -0.85 12.07
N ILE A 120 7.11 -1.92 12.57
CA ILE A 120 6.80 -3.32 12.21
C ILE A 120 6.80 -4.24 13.46
N ARG A 121 6.37 -3.73 14.62
CA ARG A 121 6.26 -4.52 15.85
C ARG A 121 5.20 -5.60 15.68
N ASN A 122 5.47 -6.82 16.15
CA ASN A 122 4.56 -7.96 15.99
C ASN A 122 4.10 -8.19 14.53
N CYS A 123 4.94 -7.85 13.55
CA CYS A 123 4.67 -8.05 12.14
C CYS A 123 5.67 -9.07 11.56
N PRO A 124 5.22 -10.14 10.86
CA PRO A 124 6.12 -11.17 10.34
C PRO A 124 6.87 -10.74 9.07
N ILE A 125 6.87 -9.45 8.72
CA ILE A 125 7.45 -8.94 7.49
C ILE A 125 8.97 -9.11 7.48
N GLN A 126 9.48 -9.73 6.42
CA GLN A 126 10.91 -9.89 6.23
C GLN A 126 11.52 -8.62 5.63
N LEU A 127 12.53 -8.05 6.28
CA LEU A 127 13.21 -6.85 5.76
C LEU A 127 14.12 -7.23 4.57
N PRO A 128 14.03 -6.53 3.43
CA PRO A 128 14.94 -6.74 2.32
C PRO A 128 16.34 -6.20 2.68
N PRO A 129 17.41 -6.73 2.06
CA PRO A 129 18.80 -6.30 2.36
C PRO A 129 19.04 -4.80 2.21
N ASN A 130 18.30 -4.14 1.31
CA ASN A 130 18.40 -2.71 1.02
C ASN A 130 17.45 -1.83 1.86
N ILE A 131 16.83 -2.34 2.94
CA ILE A 131 15.83 -1.60 3.71
C ILE A 131 16.34 -0.23 4.23
N LYS A 132 17.63 -0.12 4.58
CA LYS A 132 18.25 1.15 5.01
C LYS A 132 18.32 2.21 3.90
N ASN A 133 18.28 1.79 2.64
CA ASN A 133 18.20 2.70 1.50
C ASN A 133 16.76 3.14 1.24
N ILE A 134 15.79 2.28 1.58
CA ILE A 134 14.35 2.52 1.42
C ILE A 134 13.84 3.49 2.50
N VAL A 135 14.16 3.25 3.77
CA VAL A 135 13.65 4.03 4.91
C VAL A 135 14.60 5.17 5.26
N LYS A 136 14.12 6.42 5.20
CA LYS A 136 14.95 7.60 5.52
C LYS A 136 14.95 7.99 7.00
N GLY A 137 13.97 7.51 7.75
CA GLY A 137 13.90 7.66 9.21
C GLY A 137 14.32 6.39 9.95
N LYS A 138 13.73 6.18 11.13
CA LYS A 138 14.00 5.04 12.00
C LYS A 138 13.22 3.80 11.56
N ILE A 139 13.83 2.63 11.74
CA ILE A 139 13.15 1.33 11.64
C ILE A 139 12.92 0.83 13.07
N VAL A 140 11.68 0.55 13.42
CA VAL A 140 11.26 0.12 14.76
C VAL A 140 10.57 -1.25 14.63
N ARG A 141 11.15 -2.27 15.25
CA ARG A 141 10.75 -3.68 15.05
C ARG A 141 10.69 -4.52 16.32
N GLU A 142 10.82 -3.88 17.48
CA GLU A 142 10.87 -4.49 18.81
C GLU A 142 9.60 -4.12 19.60
#